data_AF-A0A7C7UDH9-F1
#
_entry.id   AF-A0A7C7UDH9-F1
#
_cell.length_a   1.000
_cell.length_b   1.000
_cell.length_c   1.000
_cell.angle_alpha   90.00
_cell.angle_beta   90.00
_cell.angle_gamma   90.00
#
_symmetry.space_group_name_H-M   'P 1'
#
loop_
_entity.id
_entity.type
_entity.pdbx_description
1 polymer ?
#
loop_
_entity_poly.entity_id
_entity_poly.type
_entity_poly.pdbx_seq_one_letter_code
_entity_poly.pdbx_strand_id
1 'polypeptide(L)' 'MEAPYPLGKLPAAHLARLLARYAPSDKRVILGPGIGRDAAVISFGDRYLVAKSDPITFARL' A
#
# COMPACT_ATOMS: atom_id res chain seq x y z
N MET A 1 -7.61 25.33 7.38
CA MET A 1 -6.56 24.65 6.59
C MET A 1 -6.08 23.47 7.42
N GLU A 2 -6.08 22.25 6.90
CA GLU A 2 -5.52 21.10 7.63
C GLU A 2 -4.01 21.29 7.84
N ALA A 3 -3.51 20.87 9.01
CA ALA A 3 -2.09 20.90 9.31
C ALA A 3 -1.32 19.94 8.38
N PRO A 4 -0.10 20.29 7.95
CA PRO A 4 0.73 19.40 7.15
C PRO A 4 1.05 18.11 7.93
N TYR A 5 1.27 17.02 7.19
CA TYR A 5 1.72 15.77 7.80
C TYR A 5 3.09 15.93 8.47
N PRO A 6 3.31 15.26 9.62
CA PRO A 6 4.63 15.24 10.24
C PRO A 6 5.63 14.48 9.39
N LEU A 7 6.92 14.71 9.64
CA LEU A 7 7.99 13.92 9.04
C LEU A 7 7.85 12.44 9.40
N GLY A 8 8.29 11.57 8.50
CA GLY A 8 8.26 10.12 8.68
C GLY A 8 7.07 9.44 7.99
N LYS A 9 6.52 8.40 8.62
CA LYS A 9 5.48 7.54 8.03
C LYS A 9 4.11 8.22 8.04
N LEU A 10 3.37 8.04 6.95
CA LEU A 10 1.96 8.43 6.87
C LEU A 10 1.14 7.70 7.95
N PRO A 11 0.24 8.39 8.69
CA PRO A 11 -0.67 7.74 9.64
C PRO A 11 -1.47 6.60 8.99
N ALA A 12 -1.58 5.47 9.69
CA ALA A 12 -2.19 4.25 9.17
C ALA A 12 -3.64 4.45 8.70
N ALA A 13 -4.44 5.24 9.42
CA ALA A 13 -5.83 5.53 9.03
C ALA A 13 -5.92 6.25 7.67
N HIS A 14 -4.95 7.12 7.37
CA HIS A 14 -4.91 7.86 6.13
C HIS A 14 -4.39 6.99 4.99
N LEU A 15 -3.39 6.14 5.25
CA LEU A 15 -2.96 5.11 4.30
C LEU A 15 -4.13 4.18 3.95
N ALA A 16 -4.91 3.73 4.95
CA ALA A 16 -6.07 2.86 4.73
C ALA A 16 -7.10 3.51 3.81
N ARG A 17 -7.38 4.81 4.01
CA ARG A 17 -8.29 5.58 3.15
C ARG A 17 -7.77 5.72 1.71
N LEU A 18 -6.47 5.94 1.55
CA LEU A 18 -5.85 6.01 0.22
C LEU A 18 -5.92 4.65 -0.49
N LEU A 19 -5.56 3.57 0.20
CA LEU A 19 -5.63 2.22 -0.35
C LEU A 19 -7.06 1.83 -0.72
N ALA A 20 -8.05 2.14 0.12
CA ALA A 20 -9.46 1.88 -0.19
C ALA A 20 -9.95 2.63 -1.44
N ARG A 21 -9.42 3.84 -1.70
CA ARG A 21 -9.81 4.66 -2.84
C ARG A 21 -9.06 4.32 -4.13
N TYR A 22 -7.77 4.00 -4.03
CA TYR A 22 -6.87 3.94 -5.19
C TYR A 22 -6.31 2.55 -5.49
N ALA A 23 -6.44 1.58 -4.56
CA ALA A 23 -5.98 0.23 -4.86
C ALA A 23 -6.90 -0.39 -5.93
N PRO A 24 -6.34 -0.86 -7.05
CA PRO A 24 -7.14 -1.48 -8.10
C PRO A 24 -7.74 -2.80 -7.62
N SER A 25 -8.99 -3.06 -8.01
CA SER A 25 -9.60 -4.37 -7.89
C SER A 25 -9.28 -5.20 -9.13
N ASP A 26 -8.37 -6.17 -9.01
CA ASP A 26 -8.09 -7.19 -10.03
C ASP A 26 -8.28 -8.57 -9.39
N LYS A 27 -9.02 -9.46 -10.04
CA LYS A 27 -9.30 -10.82 -9.54
C LYS A 27 -8.05 -11.68 -9.36
N ARG A 28 -6.95 -11.32 -10.02
CA ARG A 28 -5.65 -11.99 -9.86
C ARG A 28 -4.94 -11.58 -8.58
N VAL A 29 -5.30 -10.45 -7.97
CA VAL A 29 -4.70 -10.00 -6.70
C VAL A 29 -5.35 -10.78 -5.57
N ILE A 30 -4.66 -11.83 -5.11
CA ILE A 30 -5.12 -12.69 -4.01
C ILE A 30 -4.97 -11.96 -2.67
N LEU A 31 -3.86 -11.24 -2.50
CA LEU A 31 -3.62 -10.37 -1.36
C LEU A 31 -3.21 -8.99 -1.87
N GLY A 32 -4.12 -8.03 -1.76
CA GLY A 32 -3.88 -6.63 -2.13
C GLY A 32 -3.20 -5.82 -1.03
N PRO A 33 -2.84 -4.55 -1.32
CA PRO A 33 -2.24 -3.67 -0.34
C PRO A 33 -3.15 -3.47 0.87
N GLY A 34 -2.57 -3.26 2.04
CA GLY A 34 -3.31 -3.06 3.29
C GLY A 34 -2.38 -2.68 4.44
N ILE A 35 -2.97 -2.23 5.54
CA ILE A 35 -2.20 -1.87 6.74
C ILE A 35 -1.52 -3.12 7.29
N GLY A 36 -0.21 -3.00 7.56
CA GLY A 36 0.62 -4.11 8.06
C GLY A 36 0.89 -5.21 7.03
N ARG A 37 0.57 -5.00 5.74
CA ARG A 37 0.90 -5.95 4.66
C ARG A 37 2.19 -5.52 3.98
N ASP A 38 3.20 -6.37 4.03
CA ASP A 38 4.51 -6.07 3.44
C ASP A 38 4.63 -6.42 1.96
N ALA A 39 3.70 -7.20 1.41
CA ALA A 39 3.71 -7.58 0.00
C ALA A 39 2.30 -7.83 -0.53
N ALA A 40 2.13 -7.67 -1.84
CA ALA A 40 0.98 -8.14 -2.58
C ALA A 40 1.27 -9.52 -3.19
N VAL A 41 0.22 -10.34 -3.32
CA VAL A 41 0.29 -11.66 -3.96
C VAL A 41 -0.62 -11.67 -5.18
N ILE A 42 -0.05 -12.00 -6.34
CA ILE A 42 -0.73 -11.96 -7.64
C ILE A 42 -0.66 -13.34 -8.29
N SER A 43 -1.81 -13.89 -8.69
CA SER A 43 -1.91 -15.15 -9.41
C SER A 43 -1.54 -15.00 -10.89
N PHE A 44 -0.73 -15.94 -11.36
CA PHE A 44 -0.41 -16.16 -12.78
C PHE A 44 -0.93 -17.53 -13.27
N GLY A 45 -1.91 -18.11 -12.58
CA GLY A 45 -2.45 -19.43 -12.86
C GLY A 45 -1.76 -20.50 -12.03
N ASP A 46 -0.64 -21.03 -12.53
CA ASP A 46 0.14 -22.12 -11.90
C ASP A 46 1.10 -21.64 -10.80
N ARG A 47 1.33 -20.33 -10.72
CA ARG A 47 2.28 -19.71 -9.81
C ARG A 47 1.79 -18.37 -9.26
N TYR A 48 2.46 -17.91 -8.22
CA TYR A 48 2.22 -16.60 -7.60
C TYR A 48 3.44 -15.70 -7.71
N LEU A 49 3.20 -14.42 -8.00
CA LEU A 49 4.17 -13.34 -7.87
C LEU A 49 3.94 -12.64 -6.53
N VAL A 50 4.98 -12.61 -5.70
CA VAL A 50 5.01 -11.81 -4.46
C VAL A 50 5.78 -10.53 -4.75
N ALA A 51 5.10 -9.39 -4.65
CA ALA A 51 5.68 -8.08 -4.94
C ALA A 51 5.62 -7.17 -3.71
N LYS A 52 6.76 -6.63 -3.30
CA LYS A 52 6.88 -5.66 -2.20
C LYS A 52 7.31 -4.30 -2.74
N SER A 53 6.72 -3.25 -2.19
CA SER A 53 7.26 -1.89 -2.28
C SER A 53 7.41 -1.33 -0.87
N ASP A 54 8.47 -0.56 -0.63
CA ASP A 54 8.72 0.13 0.63
C ASP A 54 8.89 1.64 0.36
N PRO A 55 7.77 2.37 0.18
CA PRO A 55 7.83 3.78 -0.17
C PRO A 55 8.33 4.61 1.00
N ILE A 56 9.38 5.39 0.76
CA ILE A 56 9.78 6.47 1.67
C ILE A 56 8.80 7.63 1.48
N THR A 57 8.09 8.02 2.54
CA THR A 57 7.10 9.11 2.51
C THR A 57 7.72 10.47 2.81
N PHE A 58 7.36 11.13 3.92
CA PHE A 58 7.76 12.49 4.27
C PHE A 58 9.20 12.56 4.83
N ALA A 59 10.16 11.98 4.10
CA ALA A 59 11.58 12.10 4.42
C ALA A 59 12.11 13.48 3.99
N ARG A 60 13.14 13.94 4.70
CA ARG A 60 13.89 15.16 4.38
C ARG A 60 15.23 14.76 3.76
N LEU A 61 15.65 15.49 2.71
CA LEU A 61 16.97 15.37 2.08
C LEU A 61 18.08 15.85 3.02
#